data_AF-A0A520US35-F1
#
_entry.id   AF-A0A520US35-F1
#
_cell.length_a   1.000
_cell.length_b   1.000
_cell.length_c   1.000
_cell.angle_alpha   90.00
_cell.angle_beta   90.00
_cell.angle_gamma   90.00
#
_symmetry.space_group_name_H-M   'P 1'
#
loop_
_entity.id
_entity.type
_entity.pdbx_description
1 polymer ?
#
loop_
_entity_poly.entity_id
_entity_poly.type
_entity_poly.pdbx_seq_one_letter_code
_entity_poly.pdbx_strand_id
1 'polypeptide(L)'
;MARSSSPLFFLAGFTQLYIGSALGDDTALALLGAILEVTGGSSVLVGLYLLIFVARHHKEFSESYNKIENSVMVKEATGELHRVDPKPASTKLINVVIPSILAFIAAWAWLAN
;
A
#
# COMPACT_ATOMS: atom_id res chain seq x y z
N MET A 1 7.45 -4.89 5.78
CA MET A 1 7.35 -3.61 5.05
C MET A 1 6.58 -3.72 3.73
N ALA A 2 6.88 -4.68 2.84
CA ALA A 2 6.22 -4.82 1.53
C ALA A 2 4.67 -4.81 1.54
N ARG A 3 4.03 -5.53 2.47
CA ARG A 3 2.56 -5.51 2.65
C ARG A 3 2.00 -4.16 3.10
N SER A 4 2.78 -3.40 3.87
CA SER A 4 2.32 -2.12 4.43
C SER A 4 2.36 -0.99 3.41
N SER A 5 3.16 -1.12 2.35
CA SER A 5 3.38 -0.06 1.37
C SER A 5 2.61 -0.30 0.06
N SER A 6 2.13 -1.51 -0.22
CA SER A 6 1.36 -1.78 -1.45
C SER A 6 0.12 -0.88 -1.62
N PRO A 7 -0.65 -0.53 -0.58
CA PRO A 7 -1.79 0.38 -0.72
C PRO A 7 -1.40 1.79 -1.15
N LEU A 8 -0.20 2.25 -0.80
CA LEU A 8 0.30 3.57 -1.16
C LEU A 8 0.64 3.65 -2.66
N PHE A 9 1.15 2.57 -3.26
CA PHE A 9 1.37 2.50 -4.72
C PHE A 9 0.06 2.56 -5.50
N PHE A 10 -0.99 1.90 -5.01
CA PHE A 10 -2.32 2.01 -5.60
C PHE A 10 -2.89 3.41 -5.44
N LEU A 11 -2.78 4.02 -4.26
CA LEU A 11 -3.26 5.38 -4.03
C LEU A 11 -2.56 6.37 -4.96
N ALA A 12 -1.23 6.34 -5.02
CA ALA A 12 -0.45 7.21 -5.90
C ALA A 12 -0.80 6.96 -7.38
N GLY A 13 -0.85 5.70 -7.80
CA GLY A 13 -1.13 5.33 -9.18
C GLY A 13 -2.52 5.73 -9.65
N PHE A 14 -3.57 5.38 -8.90
CA PHE A 14 -4.94 5.76 -9.26
C PHE A 14 -5.19 7.27 -9.17
N THR A 15 -4.52 7.97 -8.25
CA THR A 15 -4.60 9.44 -8.20
C THR A 15 -3.95 10.07 -9.43
N GLN A 16 -2.79 9.55 -9.86
CA GLN A 16 -2.13 10.01 -11.10
C GLN A 16 -2.98 9.72 -12.34
N LEU A 17 -3.61 8.54 -12.40
CA LEU A 17 -4.54 8.19 -13.49
C LEU A 17 -5.74 9.14 -13.54
N TYR A 18 -6.38 9.40 -12.39
CA TYR A 18 -7.52 10.32 -12.29
C TYR A 18 -7.15 11.77 -12.69
N ILE A 19 -6.02 12.27 -12.20
CA ILE A 19 -5.56 13.62 -12.55
C ILE A 19 -5.13 13.66 -14.03
N GLY A 20 -4.44 12.62 -14.51
CA GLY A 20 -3.99 12.51 -15.89
C GLY A 20 -5.15 12.55 -16.88
N SER A 21 -6.23 11.80 -16.60
CA SER A 21 -7.43 11.79 -17.44
C SER A 21 -8.16 13.14 -17.44
N ALA A 22 -8.21 13.83 -16.30
CA ALA A 22 -8.81 15.17 -16.22
C ALA A 22 -7.98 16.25 -16.93
N LEU A 23 -6.66 16.09 -17.02
CA LEU A 23 -5.76 17.04 -17.69
C LEU A 23 -5.59 16.76 -19.19
N GLY A 24 -5.95 15.57 -19.65
CA GLY A 24 -5.86 15.17 -21.07
C GLY A 24 -6.77 15.98 -21.99
N ASP A 25 -7.85 16.56 -21.47
CA ASP A 25 -8.83 17.35 -22.23
C ASP A 25 -8.31 18.72 -22.66
N ASP A 26 -7.30 19.26 -21.98
CA ASP A 26 -6.67 20.53 -22.34
C ASP A 26 -5.45 20.29 -23.25
N THR A 27 -5.53 20.82 -24.48
CA THR A 27 -4.42 20.75 -25.47
C THR A 27 -3.08 21.27 -24.95
N ALA A 28 -3.06 22.21 -24.01
CA ALA A 28 -1.82 22.73 -23.41
C ALA A 28 -1.21 21.76 -22.38
N LEU A 29 -2.04 20.92 -21.75
CA LEU A 29 -1.66 20.01 -20.67
C LEU A 29 -1.71 18.54 -21.07
N ALA A 30 -2.12 18.22 -22.30
CA ALA A 30 -2.24 16.86 -22.82
C ALA A 30 -0.96 16.03 -22.67
N LEU A 31 0.22 16.64 -22.86
CA LEU A 31 1.50 15.93 -22.65
C LEU A 31 1.70 15.55 -21.18
N LEU A 32 1.35 16.45 -20.26
CA LEU A 32 1.44 16.19 -18.83
C LEU A 32 0.41 15.14 -18.39
N GLY A 33 -0.81 15.21 -18.92
CA GLY A 33 -1.85 14.20 -18.75
C GLY A 33 -1.36 12.82 -19.16
N ALA A 34 -0.80 12.69 -20.36
CA ALA A 34 -0.24 11.43 -20.85
C ALA A 34 0.91 10.88 -19.98
N ILE A 35 1.81 11.74 -19.50
CA ILE A 35 2.89 11.32 -18.59
C ILE A 35 2.31 10.79 -17.28
N LEU A 36 1.31 11.48 -16.71
CA LEU A 36 0.65 11.07 -15.48
C LEU A 36 -0.11 9.76 -15.65
N GLU A 37 -0.76 9.54 -16.78
CA GLU A 37 -1.44 8.28 -17.06
C GLU A 37 -0.47 7.10 -17.17
N VAL A 38 0.64 7.28 -17.91
CA VAL A 38 1.65 6.23 -18.10
C VAL A 38 2.34 5.88 -16.76
N THR A 39 2.73 6.90 -15.99
CA THR A 39 3.39 6.71 -14.69
C THR A 39 2.42 6.19 -13.62
N GLY A 40 1.16 6.64 -13.66
CA GLY A 40 0.08 6.16 -12.80
C GLY A 40 -0.24 4.69 -13.04
N GLY A 41 -0.42 4.29 -14.31
CA GLY A 41 -0.63 2.90 -14.70
C GLY A 41 0.53 1.99 -14.29
N SER A 42 1.77 2.46 -14.47
CA SER A 42 2.98 1.75 -14.02
C SER A 42 2.99 1.54 -12.50
N SER A 43 2.60 2.56 -11.73
CA SER A 43 2.50 2.47 -10.26
C SER A 43 1.44 1.46 -9.81
N VAL A 44 0.29 1.40 -10.51
CA VAL A 44 -0.76 0.39 -10.26
C VAL A 44 -0.22 -1.02 -10.55
N LEU A 45 0.54 -1.21 -11.63
CA LEU A 45 1.17 -2.51 -11.95
C LEU A 45 2.17 -2.95 -10.88
N VAL A 46 2.97 -2.03 -10.33
CA VAL A 46 3.86 -2.32 -9.20
C VAL A 46 3.05 -2.72 -7.97
N GLY A 47 1.96 -2.01 -7.67
CA GLY A 47 1.02 -2.38 -6.61
C GLY A 47 0.48 -3.80 -6.76
N LEU A 48 0.04 -4.16 -7.98
CA LEU A 48 -0.44 -5.50 -8.31
C LEU A 48 0.63 -6.56 -8.16
N TYR A 49 1.84 -6.30 -8.67
CA TYR A 49 2.98 -7.19 -8.52
C TYR A 49 3.26 -7.46 -7.03
N LEU A 50 3.28 -6.43 -6.19
CA LEU A 50 3.49 -6.58 -4.75
C LEU A 50 2.39 -7.39 -4.08
N LEU A 51 1.11 -7.20 -4.45
CA LEU A 51 0.01 -8.02 -3.92
C LEU A 51 0.17 -9.49 -4.29
N ILE A 52 0.45 -9.77 -5.55
CA ILE A 52 0.65 -11.14 -6.06
C ILE A 52 1.87 -11.78 -5.40
N PHE A 53 2.96 -11.03 -5.26
CA PHE A 53 4.19 -11.47 -4.59
C PHE A 53 3.92 -11.83 -3.12
N VAL A 54 3.21 -10.95 -2.38
CA VAL A 54 2.82 -11.21 -0.99
C VAL A 54 1.91 -12.43 -0.89
N ALA A 55 0.93 -12.59 -1.79
CA ALA A 55 0.05 -13.76 -1.80
C ALA A 55 0.83 -15.06 -2.02
N ARG A 56 1.79 -15.05 -2.96
CA ARG A 56 2.65 -16.21 -3.27
C ARG A 56 3.63 -16.56 -2.17
N HIS A 57 4.14 -15.59 -1.42
CA HIS A 57 5.19 -15.81 -0.41
C HIS A 57 4.68 -15.63 1.03
N HIS A 58 3.36 -15.68 1.25
CA HIS A 58 2.76 -15.42 2.56
C HIS A 58 3.28 -16.33 3.68
N LYS A 59 3.61 -17.60 3.37
CA LYS A 59 4.12 -18.58 4.35
C LYS A 59 5.48 -18.13 4.92
N GLU A 60 6.41 -17.77 4.03
CA GLU A 60 7.77 -17.33 4.36
C GLU A 60 7.78 -16.02 5.17
N PHE A 61 6.86 -15.09 4.88
CA PHE A 61 6.76 -13.83 5.62
C PHE A 61 6.07 -13.95 7.00
N SER A 62 5.11 -14.88 7.15
CA SER A 62 4.40 -15.05 8.43
C SER A 62 5.29 -15.66 9.51
N GLU A 63 6.21 -16.55 9.13
CA GLU A 63 7.06 -17.27 10.08
C GLU A 63 8.41 -16.59 10.33
N SER A 64 9.09 -16.07 9.30
CA SER A 64 10.46 -15.54 9.47
C SER A 64 10.53 -14.08 9.92
N TYR A 65 9.61 -13.22 9.47
CA TYR A 65 9.76 -11.76 9.65
C TYR A 65 9.03 -11.23 10.89
N ASN A 66 7.92 -11.85 11.30
CA ASN A 66 7.17 -11.40 12.47
C ASN A 66 7.82 -11.84 13.80
N LYS A 67 8.65 -12.88 13.79
CA LYS A 67 9.14 -13.52 15.02
C LYS A 67 10.48 -12.97 15.55
N ILE A 68 11.29 -12.37 14.67
CA ILE A 68 12.69 -12.03 14.97
C ILE A 68 12.89 -10.51 15.18
N GLU A 69 12.19 -9.65 14.45
CA GLU A 69 12.54 -8.22 14.40
C GLU A 69 11.85 -7.35 15.47
N ASN A 70 10.64 -7.70 15.92
CA ASN A 70 9.85 -6.83 16.82
C ASN A 70 9.56 -7.43 18.19
N SER A 71 10.00 -8.65 18.46
CA SER A 71 9.71 -9.29 19.74
C SER A 71 10.42 -8.60 20.90
N VAL A 72 9.64 -8.03 21.83
CA VAL A 72 10.15 -7.57 23.12
C VAL A 72 9.81 -8.63 24.15
N MET A 73 10.78 -8.98 24.99
CA MET A 73 10.56 -9.89 26.11
C MET A 73 9.92 -9.09 27.24
N VAL A 74 8.66 -9.38 27.55
CA VAL A 74 7.95 -8.79 28.69
C VAL A 74 7.90 -9.84 29.79
N LYS A 75 8.26 -9.45 31.01
CA LYS A 75 8.23 -10.33 32.18
C LYS A 75 6.85 -10.27 32.83
N GLU A 76 6.19 -11.42 32.93
CA GLU A 76 4.93 -11.53 33.67
C GLU A 76 5.18 -11.53 35.18
N ALA A 77 4.12 -11.27 35.97
CA ALA A 77 4.20 -11.21 37.43
C ALA A 77 4.66 -12.54 38.08
N THR A 78 4.51 -13.65 37.35
CA THR A 78 4.99 -15.01 37.69
C THR A 78 6.48 -15.21 37.47
N GLY A 79 7.15 -14.27 36.79
CA GLY A 79 8.56 -14.34 36.44
C GLY A 79 8.85 -14.98 35.07
N GLU A 80 7.84 -15.51 34.39
CA GLU A 80 7.97 -16.07 33.05
C GLU A 80 8.10 -14.94 31.99
N LEU A 81 8.92 -15.19 30.98
CA LEU A 81 9.18 -14.25 29.89
C LEU A 81 8.27 -14.57 28.71
N HIS A 82 7.36 -13.65 28.40
CA HIS A 82 6.45 -13.77 27.28
C HIS A 82 6.88 -12.80 26.16
N ARG A 83 6.88 -13.33 24.94
CA ARG A 83 7.28 -12.60 23.74
C ARG A 83 6.05 -11.84 23.23
N VAL A 84 6.03 -10.52 23.37
CA VAL A 84 4.91 -9.66 22.94
C VAL A 84 5.33 -8.91 21.67
N ASP A 85 4.42 -8.81 20.70
CA ASP A 85 4.60 -8.09 19.44
C ASP A 85 4.10 -6.63 19.61
N PRO A 86 4.98 -5.63 19.75
CA PRO A 86 4.60 -4.23 19.91
C PRO A 86 4.40 -3.60 18.54
N LYS A 87 3.52 -4.14 17.69
CA LYS A 87 3.09 -3.38 16.50
C LYS A 87 1.91 -2.49 16.90
N PRO A 88 2.10 -1.17 17.09
CA PRO A 88 1.00 -0.30 17.48
C PRO A 88 -0.06 -0.31 16.37
N ALA A 89 -1.29 -0.68 16.73
CA ALA A 89 -2.42 -0.79 15.80
C ALA A 89 -2.63 0.48 14.94
N SER A 90 -2.26 1.65 15.47
CA SER A 90 -2.29 2.95 14.78
C SER A 90 -1.51 2.95 13.45
N THR A 91 -0.34 2.31 13.40
CA THR A 91 0.50 2.29 12.18
C THR A 91 -0.13 1.49 11.03
N LYS A 92 -0.94 0.47 11.36
CA LYS A 92 -1.68 -0.33 10.37
C LYS A 92 -2.85 0.46 9.78
N LEU A 93 -3.51 1.29 10.59
CA LEU A 93 -4.63 2.11 10.13
C LEU A 93 -4.16 3.15 9.10
N ILE A 94 -3.10 3.90 9.43
CA ILE A 94 -2.59 5.01 8.61
C ILE A 94 -1.97 4.52 7.30
N ASN A 95 -1.23 3.41 7.33
CA ASN A 95 -0.47 2.96 6.16
C ASN A 95 -1.21 1.95 5.28
N VAL A 96 -2.26 1.30 5.80
CA VAL A 96 -2.97 0.24 5.07
C VAL A 96 -4.44 0.58 4.88
N VAL A 97 -5.18 0.80 5.96
CA VAL A 97 -6.64 0.94 5.88
C VAL A 97 -7.04 2.22 5.14
N ILE A 98 -6.52 3.37 5.58
CA ILE A 98 -6.86 4.66 4.98
C ILE A 98 -6.43 4.72 3.49
N PRO A 99 -5.19 4.36 3.12
CA PRO A 99 -4.78 4.42 1.72
C PRO A 99 -5.53 3.42 0.85
N SER A 100 -5.91 2.25 1.36
CA SER A 100 -6.74 1.30 0.60
C SER A 100 -8.12 1.87 0.27
N ILE A 101 -8.77 2.55 1.21
CA ILE A 101 -10.08 3.17 0.98
C ILE A 101 -9.94 4.31 -0.04
N LEU A 102 -8.95 5.18 0.15
CA LEU A 102 -8.71 6.30 -0.78
C LEU A 102 -8.33 5.81 -2.17
N ALA A 103 -7.50 4.77 -2.28
CA ALA A 103 -7.15 4.16 -3.55
C ALA A 103 -8.37 3.59 -4.27
N PHE A 104 -9.30 2.97 -3.53
CA PHE A 104 -10.56 2.48 -4.09
C PHE A 104 -11.42 3.63 -4.62
N ILE A 105 -11.56 4.72 -3.86
CA ILE A 105 -12.30 5.91 -4.29
C ILE A 105 -11.66 6.53 -5.54
N ALA A 106 -10.34 6.66 -5.58
CA ALA A 106 -9.61 7.19 -6.73
C ALA A 106 -9.76 6.30 -7.97
N ALA A 107 -9.69 4.97 -7.80
CA ALA A 107 -9.90 4.02 -8.89
C ALA A 107 -11.33 4.12 -9.44
N TRP A 108 -12.33 4.24 -8.56
CA TRP A 108 -13.72 4.43 -8.96
C TRP A 108 -13.92 5.75 -9.71
N ALA A 109 -13.37 6.85 -9.19
CA ALA A 109 -13.47 8.15 -9.81
C ALA A 109 -12.80 8.19 -11.18
N TRP A 110 -11.63 7.55 -11.33
CA TRP A 110 -10.96 7.40 -12.62
C TRP A 110 -11.79 6.57 -13.61
N LEU A 111 -12.39 5.46 -13.18
CA LEU A 111 -13.22 4.63 -14.05
C LEU A 111 -14.53 5.32 -14.49
N ALA A 112 -15.02 6.25 -13.67
CA ALA A 112 -16.23 7.02 -13.93
C ALA A 112 -15.99 8.30 -14.77
N ASN A 113 -14.71 8.64 -15.02
CA ASN A 113 -14.28 9.80 -15.81
C ASN A 113 -14.08 9.40 -17.27
#